data_AF-A0A1Y1JE02-F1
#
_entry.id   AF-A0A1Y1JE02-F1
#
_cell.length_a   1.000
_cell.length_b   1.000
_cell.length_c   1.000
_cell.angle_alpha   90.00
_cell.angle_beta   90.00
_cell.angle_gamma   90.00
#
_symmetry.space_group_name_H-M   'P 1'
#
loop_
_entity.id
_entity.type
_entity.pdbx_description
1 polymer ?
#
loop_
_entity_poly.entity_id
_entity_poly.type
_entity_poly.pdbx_seq_one_letter_code
_entity_poly.pdbx_strand_id
1 'polypeptide(L)'
;MNEILNSNGIIICKNIPIDKNRFEITEIFSKYGPLLGEGIYFGKKNSNMFYVKYVYFKDAIKAYESLKDNKTNDYYFGLTFSKNDELKYKAIKGNKKAIEELKYIYKNNKQIKVNDEMTNDILKELNEQNNELLKKKKKEKEIEKKKDKSFILNLLTNVDEPQDNEETNKLKTELKNYLSLNCLCSYNFDENNKYDNYLTPTFPN
;
A
#
# COMPACT_ATOMS: atom_id res chain seq x y z
N MET A 1 -22.36 20.37 19.15
CA MET A 1 -22.73 19.30 20.12
C MET A 1 -23.14 18.01 19.43
N ASN A 2 -24.01 18.04 18.40
CA ASN A 2 -24.44 16.83 17.68
C ASN A 2 -23.27 16.02 17.07
N GLU A 3 -22.24 16.68 16.54
CA GLU A 3 -21.04 16.00 16.03
C GLU A 3 -20.28 15.22 17.12
N ILE A 4 -20.28 15.70 18.37
CA ILE A 4 -19.64 15.02 19.49
C ILE A 4 -20.44 13.77 19.87
N LEU A 5 -21.77 13.89 19.93
CA LEU A 5 -22.67 12.77 20.25
C LEU A 5 -22.66 11.67 19.19
N ASN A 6 -22.44 12.05 17.92
CA ASN A 6 -22.34 11.13 16.79
C ASN A 6 -20.91 10.61 16.56
N SER A 7 -19.92 11.08 17.33
CA SER A 7 -18.57 10.53 17.28
C SER A 7 -18.49 9.19 18.00
N ASN A 8 -17.46 8.39 17.71
CA ASN A 8 -17.21 7.15 18.45
C ASN A 8 -16.93 7.44 19.94
N GLY A 9 -17.35 6.52 20.80
CA GLY A 9 -17.13 6.58 22.25
C GLY A 9 -16.43 5.36 22.80
N ILE A 10 -15.48 5.56 23.72
CA ILE A 10 -14.77 4.47 24.39
C ILE A 10 -15.00 4.54 25.90
N ILE A 11 -15.52 3.45 26.46
CA ILE A 11 -15.59 3.23 27.90
C ILE A 11 -14.50 2.24 28.30
N ILE A 12 -13.71 2.63 29.29
CA ILE A 12 -12.75 1.77 29.96
C ILE A 12 -13.45 1.15 31.17
N CYS A 13 -13.54 -0.17 31.17
CA CYS A 13 -14.18 -0.94 32.22
C CYS A 13 -13.11 -1.71 33.00
N LYS A 14 -13.02 -1.47 34.30
CA LYS A 14 -12.18 -2.23 35.23
C LYS A 14 -13.07 -3.17 36.05
N ASN A 15 -12.46 -4.17 36.68
CA ASN A 15 -13.16 -5.12 37.54
C ASN A 15 -14.14 -6.02 36.78
N ILE A 16 -13.58 -6.84 35.88
CA ILE A 16 -14.27 -7.95 35.23
C ILE A 16 -14.69 -8.95 36.32
N PRO A 17 -15.98 -9.28 36.45
CA PRO A 17 -16.42 -10.36 37.32
C PRO A 17 -15.79 -11.68 36.89
N ILE A 18 -15.27 -12.44 37.86
CA ILE A 18 -14.58 -13.72 37.62
C ILE A 18 -15.52 -14.74 36.96
N ASP A 19 -16.80 -14.60 37.26
CA ASP A 19 -17.90 -15.49 36.93
C ASP A 19 -18.58 -15.13 35.59
N LYS A 20 -18.17 -14.04 34.93
CA LYS A 20 -18.71 -13.62 33.63
C LYS A 20 -17.77 -13.91 32.46
N ASN A 21 -18.32 -14.55 31.44
CA ASN A 21 -17.63 -14.75 30.16
C ASN A 21 -17.74 -13.51 29.24
N ARG A 22 -16.86 -13.43 28.23
CA ARG A 22 -16.84 -12.37 27.19
C ARG A 22 -18.20 -12.18 26.52
N PHE A 23 -18.93 -13.26 26.27
CA PHE A 23 -20.26 -13.20 25.63
C PHE A 23 -21.28 -12.47 26.49
N GLU A 24 -21.35 -12.78 27.79
CA GLU A 24 -22.27 -12.13 28.72
C GLU A 24 -21.95 -10.64 28.89
N ILE A 25 -20.67 -10.31 28.96
CA ILE A 25 -20.23 -8.90 29.02
C ILE A 25 -20.68 -8.17 27.76
N THR A 26 -20.50 -8.79 26.59
CA THR A 26 -20.95 -8.20 25.31
C THR A 26 -22.46 -8.01 25.27
N GLU A 27 -23.23 -8.96 25.79
CA GLU A 27 -24.68 -8.85 25.90
C GLU A 27 -25.11 -7.70 26.81
N ILE A 28 -24.42 -7.46 27.92
CA ILE A 28 -24.70 -6.32 28.82
C ILE A 28 -24.50 -5.00 28.08
N PHE A 29 -23.36 -4.81 27.42
CA PHE A 29 -23.03 -3.52 26.79
C PHE A 29 -23.81 -3.28 25.48
N SER A 30 -24.15 -4.33 24.74
CA SER A 30 -24.94 -4.20 23.50
C SER A 30 -26.36 -3.68 23.72
N LYS A 31 -26.93 -3.78 24.94
CA LYS A 31 -28.24 -3.21 25.30
C LYS A 31 -28.29 -1.68 25.21
N TYR A 32 -27.16 -1.01 25.29
CA TYR A 32 -27.11 0.45 25.33
C TYR A 32 -26.93 1.08 23.96
N GLY A 33 -26.45 0.33 22.97
CA GLY A 33 -26.32 0.78 21.59
C GLY A 33 -25.36 -0.07 20.75
N PRO A 34 -25.24 0.24 19.45
CA PRO A 34 -24.37 -0.49 18.54
C PRO A 34 -22.90 -0.32 18.91
N LEU A 35 -22.22 -1.47 19.02
CA LEU A 35 -20.78 -1.55 19.26
C LEU A 35 -20.01 -1.46 17.93
N LEU A 36 -18.81 -0.87 17.96
CA LEU A 36 -17.99 -0.68 16.76
C LEU A 36 -17.03 -1.87 16.57
N GLY A 37 -17.16 -2.58 15.44
CA GLY A 37 -16.31 -3.73 15.10
C GLY A 37 -16.55 -4.91 16.05
N GLU A 38 -15.48 -5.51 16.60
CA GLU A 38 -15.60 -6.52 17.67
C GLU A 38 -16.23 -5.94 18.96
N GLY A 39 -16.31 -4.62 19.07
CA GLY A 39 -17.04 -3.91 20.12
C GLY A 39 -16.34 -3.87 21.47
N ILE A 40 -15.84 -5.03 21.93
CA ILE A 40 -15.17 -5.19 23.22
C ILE A 40 -13.77 -5.76 23.02
N TYR A 41 -12.79 -5.03 23.55
CA TYR A 41 -11.38 -5.37 23.53
C TYR A 41 -10.91 -5.67 24.95
N PHE A 42 -10.53 -6.92 25.20
CA PHE A 42 -9.91 -7.32 26.46
C PHE A 42 -8.43 -6.95 26.43
N GLY A 43 -7.90 -6.47 27.55
CA GLY A 43 -6.48 -6.16 27.66
C GLY A 43 -5.60 -7.43 27.62
N LYS A 44 -4.32 -7.28 27.98
CA LYS A 44 -3.38 -8.40 28.07
C LYS A 44 -3.93 -9.52 28.98
N LYS A 45 -3.46 -10.76 28.78
CA LYS A 45 -3.79 -11.90 29.66
C LYS A 45 -3.59 -11.47 31.13
N ASN A 46 -4.61 -11.70 31.97
CA ASN A 46 -4.71 -11.31 33.38
C ASN A 46 -4.98 -9.83 33.69
N SER A 47 -5.21 -8.98 32.68
CA SER A 47 -5.70 -7.63 32.95
C SER A 47 -7.17 -7.67 33.35
N ASN A 48 -7.47 -7.12 34.53
CA ASN A 48 -8.84 -7.00 35.03
C ASN A 48 -9.57 -5.81 34.37
N MET A 49 -9.33 -5.60 33.07
CA MET A 49 -9.75 -4.41 32.33
C MET A 49 -10.06 -4.74 30.86
N PHE A 50 -11.13 -4.12 30.36
CA PHE A 50 -11.54 -4.20 28.98
C PHE A 50 -12.03 -2.83 28.50
N TYR A 51 -12.07 -2.66 27.18
CA TYR A 51 -12.50 -1.45 26.51
C TYR A 51 -13.75 -1.76 25.71
N VAL A 52 -14.77 -0.93 25.86
CA VAL A 52 -16.01 -1.01 25.07
C VAL A 52 -16.04 0.18 24.13
N LYS A 53 -16.14 -0.11 22.84
CA LYS A 53 -16.16 0.90 21.78
C LYS A 53 -17.55 0.94 21.14
N TYR A 54 -18.22 2.08 21.27
CA TYR A 54 -19.51 2.34 20.64
C TYR A 54 -19.34 3.10 19.34
N VAL A 55 -20.27 2.86 18.41
CA VAL A 55 -20.40 3.66 17.18
C VAL A 55 -20.75 5.11 17.52
N TYR A 56 -21.61 5.32 18.52
CA TYR A 56 -22.04 6.65 18.93
C TYR A 56 -21.71 6.93 20.40
N PHE A 57 -21.20 8.14 20.67
CA PHE A 57 -20.83 8.58 22.00
C PHE A 57 -22.05 8.72 22.92
N LYS A 58 -23.22 9.07 22.37
CA LYS A 58 -24.49 9.09 23.13
C LYS A 58 -24.79 7.74 23.81
N ASP A 59 -24.48 6.63 23.17
CA ASP A 59 -24.76 5.29 23.68
C ASP A 59 -23.74 4.91 24.74
N ALA A 60 -22.49 5.36 24.57
CA ALA A 60 -21.46 5.24 25.60
C ALA A 60 -21.82 6.02 26.88
N ILE A 61 -22.39 7.22 26.75
CA ILE A 61 -22.89 8.00 27.91
C ILE A 61 -24.03 7.24 28.60
N LYS A 62 -24.99 6.74 27.83
CA LYS A 62 -26.12 5.98 28.36
C LYS A 62 -25.66 4.75 29.14
N ALA A 63 -24.71 4.00 28.60
CA ALA A 63 -24.12 2.84 29.27
C ALA A 63 -23.37 3.24 30.55
N TYR A 64 -22.55 4.30 30.49
CA TYR A 64 -21.79 4.81 31.63
C TYR A 64 -22.72 5.21 32.78
N GLU A 65 -23.74 6.02 32.51
CA GLU A 65 -24.67 6.49 33.54
C GLU A 65 -25.51 5.35 34.13
N SER A 66 -25.91 4.37 33.30
CA SER A 66 -26.73 3.24 33.75
C SER A 66 -25.94 2.21 34.58
N LEU A 67 -24.64 2.07 34.33
CA LEU A 67 -23.81 1.04 34.95
C LEU A 67 -22.92 1.58 36.08
N LYS A 68 -22.66 2.89 36.15
CA LYS A 68 -21.80 3.50 37.18
C LYS A 68 -22.35 3.36 38.60
N ASP A 69 -23.67 3.51 38.75
CA ASP A 69 -24.33 3.49 40.07
C ASP A 69 -25.00 2.15 40.37
N ASN A 70 -24.78 1.14 39.51
CA ASN A 70 -25.44 -0.15 39.57
C ASN A 70 -24.79 -1.06 40.63
N LYS A 71 -25.01 -0.73 41.91
CA LYS A 71 -24.61 -1.57 43.06
C LYS A 71 -25.53 -2.79 43.27
N THR A 72 -26.65 -2.84 42.54
CA THR A 72 -27.71 -3.84 42.70
C THR A 72 -27.59 -5.04 41.77
N ASN A 73 -26.80 -4.96 40.70
CA ASN A 73 -26.50 -6.11 39.85
C ASN A 73 -25.27 -6.83 40.38
N ASP A 74 -25.20 -8.15 40.17
CA ASP A 74 -24.13 -9.07 40.62
C ASP A 74 -22.71 -8.72 40.13
N TYR A 75 -22.54 -7.57 39.46
CA TYR A 75 -21.35 -7.18 38.72
C TYR A 75 -21.06 -5.69 38.93
N TYR A 76 -19.95 -5.37 39.59
CA TYR A 76 -19.48 -3.99 39.76
C TYR A 76 -18.35 -3.69 38.77
N PHE A 77 -18.65 -2.89 37.74
CA PHE A 77 -17.64 -2.41 36.80
C PHE A 77 -17.08 -1.05 37.24
N GLY A 78 -15.76 -0.94 37.34
CA GLY A 78 -15.07 0.34 37.48
C GLY A 78 -15.03 1.08 36.15
N LEU A 79 -16.08 1.86 35.86
CA LEU A 79 -16.24 2.55 34.57
C LEU A 79 -15.53 3.90 34.57
N THR A 80 -14.75 4.13 33.52
CA THR A 80 -14.06 5.40 33.25
C THR A 80 -14.09 5.70 31.76
N PHE A 81 -14.08 6.98 31.37
CA PHE A 81 -13.88 7.36 29.98
C PHE A 81 -12.38 7.49 29.68
N SER A 82 -12.01 7.37 28.40
CA SER A 82 -10.70 7.83 27.93
C SER A 82 -10.53 9.33 28.21
N LYS A 83 -9.30 9.85 28.35
CA LYS A 83 -9.03 11.28 28.62
C LYS A 83 -9.80 12.21 27.66
N ASN A 84 -9.80 11.87 26.37
CA ASN A 84 -10.50 12.67 25.35
C ASN A 84 -12.03 12.57 25.48
N ASP A 85 -12.54 11.39 25.79
CA ASP A 85 -13.97 11.15 25.93
C ASP A 85 -14.51 11.69 27.26
N GLU A 86 -13.69 11.73 28.30
CA GLU A 86 -14.01 12.36 29.58
C GLU A 86 -14.16 13.88 29.42
N LEU A 87 -13.30 14.50 28.62
CA LEU A 87 -13.41 15.90 28.24
C LEU A 87 -14.72 16.17 27.50
N LYS A 88 -15.06 15.34 26.49
CA LYS A 88 -16.34 15.40 25.77
C LYS A 88 -17.53 15.26 26.71
N TYR A 89 -17.50 14.29 27.61
CA TYR A 89 -18.55 14.05 28.59
C TYR A 89 -18.73 15.25 29.54
N LYS A 90 -17.63 15.78 30.10
CA LYS A 90 -17.64 16.97 30.96
C LYS A 90 -18.23 18.19 30.24
N ALA A 91 -17.90 18.36 28.96
CA ALA A 91 -18.45 19.44 28.15
C ALA A 91 -19.96 19.27 27.90
N ILE A 92 -20.44 18.04 27.64
CA ILE A 92 -21.88 17.75 27.49
C ILE A 92 -22.63 18.01 28.80
N LYS A 93 -22.03 17.71 29.95
CA LYS A 93 -22.58 18.05 31.27
C LYS A 93 -22.54 19.54 31.61
N GLY A 94 -22.03 20.40 30.71
CA GLY A 94 -22.06 21.85 30.87
C GLY A 94 -20.84 22.47 31.57
N ASN A 95 -19.73 21.74 31.69
CA ASN A 95 -18.51 22.29 32.29
C ASN A 95 -17.82 23.29 31.34
N LYS A 96 -17.80 24.59 31.73
CA LYS A 96 -17.24 25.69 30.93
C LYS A 96 -15.76 25.47 30.54
N LYS A 97 -14.92 24.98 31.47
CA LYS A 97 -13.50 24.73 31.20
C LYS A 97 -13.30 23.65 30.13
N ALA A 98 -14.06 22.57 30.23
CA ALA A 98 -14.01 21.48 29.26
C ALA A 98 -14.49 21.90 27.87
N ILE A 99 -15.49 22.81 27.80
CA ILE A 99 -15.97 23.37 26.54
C ILE A 99 -14.88 24.21 25.87
N GLU A 100 -14.17 25.05 26.61
CA GLU A 100 -13.08 25.87 26.09
C GLU A 100 -11.90 25.02 25.60
N GLU A 101 -11.49 24.01 26.39
CA GLU A 101 -10.46 23.06 26.00
C GLU A 101 -10.84 22.29 24.72
N LEU A 102 -12.09 21.81 24.59
CA LEU A 102 -12.55 21.19 23.35
C LEU A 102 -12.50 22.15 22.16
N LYS A 103 -12.94 23.40 22.34
CA LYS A 103 -12.89 24.40 21.26
C LYS A 103 -11.45 24.61 20.79
N TYR A 104 -10.50 24.66 21.71
CA TYR A 104 -9.07 24.78 21.39
C TYR A 104 -8.56 23.56 20.61
N ILE A 105 -8.86 22.35 21.08
CA ILE A 105 -8.47 21.10 20.40
C ILE A 105 -9.05 21.03 18.98
N TYR A 106 -10.34 21.32 18.81
CA TYR A 106 -10.97 21.30 17.49
C TYR A 106 -10.42 22.37 16.55
N LYS A 107 -10.05 23.55 17.07
CA LYS A 107 -9.41 24.62 16.27
C LYS A 107 -8.04 24.18 15.77
N ASN A 108 -7.22 23.59 16.64
CA ASN A 108 -5.90 23.09 16.26
C ASN A 108 -5.98 21.92 15.27
N ASN A 109 -6.92 20.99 15.48
CA ASN A 109 -7.11 19.86 14.56
C ASN A 109 -7.54 20.32 13.15
N LYS A 110 -8.33 21.41 13.04
CA LYS A 110 -8.65 22.01 11.74
C LYS A 110 -7.40 22.58 11.05
N GLN A 111 -6.54 23.25 11.79
CA GLN A 111 -5.28 23.78 11.24
C GLN A 111 -4.33 22.67 10.77
N ILE A 112 -4.23 21.59 11.55
CA ILE A 112 -3.42 20.41 11.18
C ILE A 112 -3.94 19.79 9.88
N LYS A 113 -5.26 19.58 9.74
CA LYS A 113 -5.86 19.04 8.50
C LYS A 113 -5.58 19.91 7.28
N VAL A 114 -5.69 21.23 7.41
CA VAL A 114 -5.40 22.17 6.31
C VAL A 114 -3.93 22.08 5.90
N ASN A 115 -3.01 21.95 6.86
CA ASN A 115 -1.60 21.75 6.56
C ASN A 115 -1.33 20.41 5.86
N ASP A 116 -1.97 19.32 6.30
CA ASP A 116 -1.81 18.00 5.68
C ASP A 116 -2.31 17.98 4.23
N GLU A 117 -3.46 18.62 3.96
CA GLU A 117 -4.00 18.80 2.60
C GLU A 117 -3.03 19.59 1.71
N MET A 118 -2.54 20.73 2.20
CA MET A 118 -1.56 21.55 1.48
C MET A 118 -0.25 20.78 1.20
N THR A 119 0.21 19.97 2.15
CA THR A 119 1.42 19.15 1.98
C THR A 119 1.22 18.06 0.93
N ASN A 120 0.03 17.44 0.89
CA ASN A 120 -0.30 16.44 -0.12
C ASN A 120 -0.41 17.04 -1.53
N ASP A 121 -0.95 18.26 -1.64
CA ASP A 121 -1.03 18.98 -2.92
C ASP A 121 0.36 19.34 -3.45
N ILE A 122 1.26 19.82 -2.59
CA ILE A 122 2.67 20.10 -2.94
C ILE A 122 3.38 18.82 -3.41
N LEU A 123 3.17 17.69 -2.70
CA LEU A 123 3.76 16.40 -3.07
C LEU A 123 3.25 15.92 -4.44
N LYS A 124 1.97 16.13 -4.73
CA LYS A 124 1.38 15.77 -6.02
C LYS A 124 1.97 16.60 -7.15
N GLU A 125 2.10 17.91 -6.96
CA GLU A 125 2.67 18.83 -7.94
C GLU A 125 4.14 18.50 -8.24
N LEU A 126 4.95 18.20 -7.22
CA LEU A 126 6.34 17.75 -7.39
C LEU A 126 6.43 16.42 -8.16
N ASN A 127 5.52 15.48 -7.90
CA ASN A 127 5.49 14.21 -8.62
C ASN A 127 5.10 14.39 -10.10
N GLU A 128 4.19 15.30 -10.41
CA GLU A 128 3.82 15.65 -11.78
C GLU A 128 5.00 16.30 -12.53
N GLN A 129 5.68 17.27 -11.92
CA GLN A 129 6.88 17.90 -12.50
C GLN A 129 8.01 16.88 -12.76
N ASN A 130 8.26 15.96 -11.81
CA ASN A 130 9.26 14.91 -11.98
C ASN A 130 8.92 13.96 -13.13
N ASN A 131 7.65 13.61 -13.29
CA ASN A 131 7.19 12.75 -14.40
C ASN A 131 7.36 13.43 -15.76
N GLU A 132 7.11 14.74 -15.86
CA GLU A 132 7.34 15.50 -17.09
C GLU A 132 8.83 15.57 -17.45
N LEU A 133 9.69 15.82 -16.46
CA LEU A 133 11.14 15.78 -16.63
C LEU A 133 11.63 14.41 -17.11
N LEU A 134 11.06 13.32 -16.58
CA LEU A 134 11.39 11.97 -17.02
C LEU A 134 10.99 11.71 -18.47
N LYS A 135 9.82 12.21 -18.90
CA LYS A 135 9.35 12.13 -20.30
C LYS A 135 10.26 12.92 -21.24
N LYS A 136 10.71 14.11 -20.85
CA LYS A 136 11.66 14.92 -21.63
C LYS A 136 13.00 14.19 -21.80
N LYS A 137 13.59 13.68 -20.72
CA LYS A 137 14.83 12.88 -20.76
C LYS A 137 14.73 11.63 -21.64
N LYS A 138 13.57 10.95 -21.63
CA LYS A 138 13.33 9.78 -22.51
C LYS A 138 13.31 10.18 -23.99
N LYS A 139 12.64 11.28 -24.34
CA LYS A 139 12.60 11.81 -25.72
C LYS A 139 13.97 12.25 -26.21
N GLU A 140 14.77 12.91 -25.36
CA GLU A 140 16.14 13.30 -25.70
C GLU A 140 17.02 12.10 -26.03
N LYS A 141 16.98 11.05 -25.20
CA LYS A 141 17.73 9.80 -25.46
C LYS A 141 17.29 9.09 -26.74
N GLU A 142 16.03 9.17 -27.14
CA GLU A 142 15.55 8.60 -28.41
C GLU A 142 16.04 9.40 -29.62
N ILE A 143 16.10 10.73 -29.53
CA ILE A 143 16.61 11.60 -30.59
C ILE A 143 18.10 11.38 -30.78
N GLU A 144 18.86 11.25 -29.69
CA GLU A 144 20.30 10.96 -29.72
C GLU A 144 20.59 9.61 -30.41
N LYS A 145 19.88 8.54 -30.05
CA LYS A 145 19.99 7.23 -30.72
C LYS A 145 19.65 7.27 -32.21
N LYS A 146 18.72 8.13 -32.64
CA LYS A 146 18.38 8.29 -34.06
C LYS A 146 19.47 9.01 -34.83
N LYS A 147 20.11 10.02 -34.21
CA LYS A 147 21.27 10.72 -34.79
C LYS A 147 22.46 9.78 -34.96
N ASP A 148 22.75 8.96 -33.96
CA ASP A 148 23.84 7.97 -34.03
C ASP A 148 23.62 6.96 -35.16
N LYS A 149 22.39 6.45 -35.32
CA LYS A 149 22.05 5.55 -36.43
C LYS A 149 22.20 6.23 -37.80
N SER A 150 21.78 7.49 -37.93
CA SER A 150 21.96 8.24 -39.19
C SER A 150 23.42 8.53 -39.50
N PHE A 151 24.25 8.76 -38.48
CA PHE A 151 25.68 8.96 -38.63
C PHE A 151 26.38 7.67 -39.10
N ILE A 152 26.08 6.53 -38.46
CA ILE A 152 26.61 5.22 -38.88
C ILE A 152 26.19 4.88 -40.31
N LEU A 153 24.93 5.12 -40.67
CA LEU A 153 24.44 4.84 -42.03
C LEU A 153 25.18 5.66 -43.08
N ASN A 154 25.42 6.95 -42.80
CA ASN A 154 26.11 7.85 -43.73
C ASN A 154 27.61 7.48 -43.90
N LEU A 155 28.23 6.93 -42.85
CA LEU A 155 29.59 6.36 -42.94
C LEU A 155 29.64 5.11 -43.83
N LEU A 156 28.62 4.25 -43.75
CA LEU A 156 28.56 3.01 -44.55
C LEU A 156 28.29 3.26 -46.04
N THR A 157 27.58 4.34 -46.39
CA THR A 157 27.20 4.64 -47.78
C THR A 157 28.25 5.43 -48.56
N ASN A 158 29.26 6.02 -47.90
CA ASN A 158 30.29 6.85 -48.54
C ASN A 158 31.62 6.11 -48.77
N VAL A 159 31.61 4.77 -48.76
CA VAL A 159 32.80 3.99 -49.15
C VAL A 159 32.78 3.87 -50.67
N ASP A 160 33.62 4.67 -51.36
CA ASP A 160 33.88 4.52 -52.79
C ASP A 160 34.34 3.06 -53.06
N GLU A 161 33.60 2.34 -53.92
CA GLU A 161 33.93 0.97 -54.32
C GLU A 161 35.27 0.96 -55.10
N PRO A 162 36.31 0.25 -54.66
CA PRO A 162 37.49 0.03 -55.49
C PRO A 162 37.14 -0.95 -56.62
N GLN A 163 37.52 -0.62 -57.86
CA GLN A 163 37.36 -1.47 -59.04
C GLN A 163 37.89 -2.90 -58.78
N ASP A 164 37.01 -3.90 -58.86
CA ASP A 164 37.32 -5.30 -58.61
C ASP A 164 38.31 -5.86 -59.66
N ASN A 165 39.50 -6.30 -59.22
CA ASN A 165 40.46 -7.04 -60.03
C ASN A 165 40.07 -8.52 -60.20
N GLU A 166 40.49 -9.13 -61.30
CA GLU A 166 40.13 -10.49 -61.76
C GLU A 166 40.38 -11.62 -60.73
N GLU A 167 41.38 -11.46 -59.86
CA GLU A 167 41.70 -12.43 -58.79
C GLU A 167 40.62 -12.50 -57.70
N THR A 168 39.97 -11.37 -57.40
CA THR A 168 38.91 -11.29 -56.37
C THR A 168 37.66 -12.05 -56.80
N ASN A 169 37.38 -12.06 -58.10
CA ASN A 169 36.26 -12.81 -58.67
C ASN A 169 36.52 -14.33 -58.68
N LYS A 170 37.77 -14.77 -58.90
CA LYS A 170 38.14 -16.18 -58.76
C LYS A 170 37.93 -16.69 -57.33
N LEU A 171 38.39 -15.94 -56.33
CA LEU A 171 38.20 -16.26 -54.91
C LEU A 171 36.72 -16.30 -54.50
N LYS A 172 35.89 -15.35 -54.96
CA LYS A 172 34.43 -15.38 -54.73
C LYS A 172 33.77 -16.63 -55.31
N THR A 173 34.26 -17.12 -56.45
CA THR A 173 33.70 -18.30 -57.13
C THR A 173 34.10 -19.59 -56.43
N GLU A 174 35.35 -19.73 -55.99
CA GLU A 174 35.82 -20.84 -55.16
C GLU A 174 35.07 -20.91 -53.82
N LEU A 175 34.84 -19.77 -53.16
CA LEU A 175 34.12 -19.72 -51.89
C LEU A 175 32.65 -20.15 -52.03
N LYS A 176 32.00 -19.79 -53.16
CA LYS A 176 30.64 -20.24 -53.48
C LYS A 176 30.56 -21.75 -53.65
N ASN A 177 31.55 -22.37 -54.30
CA ASN A 177 31.61 -23.83 -54.46
C ASN A 177 31.86 -24.54 -53.12
N TYR A 178 32.65 -23.95 -52.22
CA TYR A 178 32.86 -24.50 -50.88
C TYR A 178 31.62 -24.43 -50.00
N LEU A 179 30.85 -23.34 -50.09
CA LEU A 179 29.59 -23.18 -49.36
C LEU A 179 28.49 -24.10 -49.90
N SER A 180 28.42 -24.35 -51.21
CA SER A 180 27.41 -25.25 -51.79
C SER A 180 27.63 -26.72 -51.40
N LEU A 181 28.88 -27.15 -51.18
CA LEU A 181 29.21 -28.49 -50.70
C LEU A 181 28.86 -28.70 -49.21
N ASN A 182 28.94 -27.65 -48.38
CA ASN A 182 28.60 -27.71 -46.94
C ASN A 182 27.09 -27.58 -46.65
N CYS A 183 26.25 -27.31 -47.66
CA CYS A 183 24.79 -27.24 -47.50
C CYS A 183 24.08 -28.61 -47.52
N LEU A 184 24.82 -29.72 -47.66
CA LEU A 184 24.27 -31.09 -47.65
C LEU A 184 24.31 -31.78 -46.27
N CYS A 185 24.73 -31.08 -45.21
CA CYS A 185 24.72 -31.61 -43.84
C CYS A 185 23.29 -31.54 -43.26
N SER A 186 22.55 -32.65 -43.32
CA SER A 186 21.27 -32.81 -42.62
C SER A 186 21.51 -33.20 -41.16
N TYR A 187 21.10 -32.35 -40.22
CA TYR A 187 21.09 -32.67 -38.79
C TYR A 187 19.86 -33.50 -38.45
N ASN A 188 20.04 -34.79 -38.15
CA ASN A 188 18.96 -35.60 -37.58
C ASN A 188 18.93 -35.42 -36.07
N PHE A 189 17.78 -35.02 -35.53
CA PHE A 189 17.53 -34.98 -34.09
C PHE A 189 17.32 -36.42 -33.58
N ASP A 190 18.23 -36.90 -32.74
CA ASP A 190 18.03 -38.16 -32.02
C ASP A 190 17.29 -37.87 -30.71
N GLU A 191 15.99 -38.22 -30.67
CA GLU A 191 15.10 -37.91 -29.53
C GLU A 191 15.46 -38.67 -28.24
N ASN A 192 16.40 -39.61 -28.28
CA ASN A 192 16.80 -40.40 -27.11
C ASN A 192 17.95 -39.79 -26.30
N ASN A 193 18.55 -38.68 -26.74
CA ASN A 193 19.69 -38.08 -26.02
C ASN A 193 19.30 -36.81 -25.25
N LYS A 194 18.68 -37.01 -24.08
CA LYS A 194 18.07 -35.94 -23.27
C LYS A 194 19.04 -35.01 -22.53
N TYR A 195 20.36 -35.15 -22.68
CA TYR A 195 21.32 -34.40 -21.85
C TYR A 195 22.59 -33.87 -22.52
N ASP A 196 22.76 -33.93 -23.84
CA ASP A 196 23.90 -33.26 -24.50
C ASP A 196 23.48 -32.49 -25.76
N ASN A 197 23.36 -31.16 -25.61
CA ASN A 197 23.08 -30.17 -26.67
C ASN A 197 24.31 -29.90 -27.56
N TYR A 198 24.99 -30.95 -28.03
CA TYR A 198 26.01 -30.83 -29.06
C TYR A 198 25.52 -31.54 -30.31
N LEU A 199 25.02 -30.77 -31.28
CA LEU A 199 24.74 -31.26 -32.64
C LEU A 199 26.05 -31.77 -33.23
N THR A 200 26.21 -33.09 -33.32
CA THR A 200 27.34 -33.72 -34.01
C THR A 200 27.06 -33.74 -35.51
N PRO A 201 27.83 -33.00 -36.34
CA PRO A 201 27.68 -33.09 -37.78
C PRO A 201 28.21 -34.44 -38.27
N THR A 202 27.37 -35.21 -38.94
CA THR A 202 27.77 -36.42 -39.66
C THR A 202 27.76 -36.13 -41.16
N PHE A 203 28.85 -36.49 -41.83
CA PHE A 203 28.95 -36.40 -43.29
C PHE A 203 28.55 -37.75 -43.89
N PRO A 204 27.78 -37.78 -45.00
CA PRO A 204 27.51 -39.02 -45.71
C PRO A 204 28.78 -39.56 -46.37
N ASN A 205 28.91 -40.89 -46.42
CA ASN A 205 29.91 -41.58 -47.26
C ASN A 205 29.59 -41.43 -48.75
#